data_AF-A0A1S3VMV3-F1
#
_entry.id   AF-A0A1S3VMV3-F1
#
_cell.length_a   1.000
_cell.length_b   1.000
_cell.length_c   1.000
_cell.angle_alpha   90.00
_cell.angle_beta   90.00
_cell.angle_gamma   90.00
#
_symmetry.space_group_name_H-M   'P 1'
#
loop_
_entity.id
_entity.type
_entity.pdbx_description
1 polymer ?
#
loop_
_entity_poly.entity_id
_entity_poly.type
_entity_poly.pdbx_seq_one_letter_code
_entity_poly.pdbx_strand_id
1 'polypeptide(L)'
;MERESEKAKLKTHLIFAYGTLKRGFPNHYLMEELMNQDDAVFVGVYLTEDHYPLVCGPHGIPYLINLPGLGHRVKGEIYAVSEGAVAKLDEFEGVSSGCYERLPLTVVAPVEEGGGRVEAEAYWGHRRFGEVLWKTKGEVGLKEYGEKEAKEYVRKENRLGGRNSILDLVP
;
A
#
# COMPACT_ATOMS: atom_id res chain seq x y z
N MET A 1 35.13 17.09 19.45
CA MET A 1 34.24 16.93 18.29
C MET A 1 33.00 16.23 18.78
N GLU A 2 31.89 16.95 18.74
CA GLU A 2 30.63 16.63 19.40
C GLU A 2 30.06 15.28 18.95
N ARG A 3 29.69 14.46 19.94
CA ARG A 3 28.68 13.41 19.74
C ARG A 3 27.35 14.14 19.63
N GLU A 4 26.91 14.43 18.41
CA GLU A 4 25.51 14.78 18.18
C GLU A 4 24.65 13.62 18.69
N SER A 5 23.80 13.94 19.66
CA SER A 5 22.78 13.06 20.19
C SER A 5 21.92 12.52 19.04
N GLU A 6 22.00 11.23 18.74
CA GLU A 6 21.00 10.50 17.95
C GLU A 6 19.63 10.68 18.62
N LYS A 7 18.87 11.70 18.21
CA LYS A 7 17.44 11.75 18.49
C LYS A 7 16.82 10.65 17.65
N ALA A 8 16.27 9.63 18.31
CA ALA A 8 15.43 8.64 17.67
C ALA A 8 14.38 9.35 16.81
N LYS A 9 14.27 8.97 15.53
CA LYS A 9 13.29 9.56 14.63
C LYS A 9 11.89 9.13 15.10
N LEU A 10 11.02 10.10 15.34
CA LEU A 10 9.65 9.83 15.75
C LEU A 10 8.89 9.21 14.58
N LYS A 11 8.35 8.01 14.78
CA LYS A 11 7.59 7.25 13.78
C LYS A 11 6.10 7.48 14.02
N THR A 12 5.59 8.58 13.50
CA THR A 12 4.24 9.09 13.78
C THR A 12 3.16 8.53 12.86
N HIS A 13 3.54 7.89 11.75
CA HIS A 13 2.61 7.38 10.76
C HIS A 13 2.54 5.86 10.80
N LEU A 14 1.33 5.32 10.71
CA LEU A 14 1.09 3.89 10.55
C LEU A 14 0.63 3.65 9.12
N ILE A 15 1.48 3.03 8.32
CA ILE A 15 1.17 2.71 6.92
C ILE A 15 0.74 1.25 6.80
N PHE A 16 -0.45 1.03 6.25
CA PHE A 16 -0.97 -0.28 5.89
C PHE A 16 -0.57 -0.65 4.45
N ALA A 17 0.46 -1.49 4.34
CA ALA A 17 0.90 -2.06 3.09
C ALA A 17 0.09 -3.33 2.76
N TYR A 18 -0.69 -3.30 1.68
CA TYR A 18 -1.51 -4.44 1.24
C TYR A 18 -0.98 -5.12 -0.03
N GLY A 19 -0.03 -4.50 -0.72
CA GLY A 19 0.43 -4.90 -2.06
C GLY A 19 1.94 -5.14 -2.11
N THR A 20 2.61 -4.52 -3.09
CA THR A 20 4.01 -4.80 -3.44
C THR A 20 5.05 -4.41 -2.39
N LEU A 21 4.68 -3.59 -1.41
CA LEU A 21 5.54 -3.15 -0.30
C LEU A 21 5.60 -4.17 0.85
N LYS A 22 4.70 -5.17 0.87
CA LYS A 22 4.70 -6.24 1.89
C LYS A 22 5.97 -7.09 1.81
N ARG A 23 6.35 -7.75 2.91
CA ARG A 23 7.46 -8.71 2.95
C ARG A 23 7.31 -9.80 1.89
N GLY A 24 8.41 -10.10 1.19
CA GLY A 24 8.44 -11.10 0.12
C GLY A 24 7.92 -10.62 -1.23
N PHE A 25 7.51 -9.35 -1.37
CA PHE A 25 6.99 -8.79 -2.61
C PHE A 25 7.96 -7.82 -3.31
N PRO A 26 7.77 -7.53 -4.62
CA PRO A 26 8.82 -6.95 -5.46
C PRO A 26 9.39 -5.58 -5.04
N ASN A 27 8.63 -4.79 -4.26
CA ASN A 27 9.03 -3.46 -3.80
C ASN A 27 9.33 -3.43 -2.30
N HIS A 28 9.42 -4.58 -1.61
CA HIS A 28 9.72 -4.61 -0.18
C HIS A 28 11.09 -4.03 0.17
N TYR A 29 12.03 -4.03 -0.79
CA TYR A 29 13.35 -3.41 -0.63
C TYR A 29 13.25 -1.95 -0.15
N LEU A 30 12.21 -1.21 -0.54
CA LEU A 30 11.99 0.15 -0.08
C LEU A 30 11.70 0.20 1.43
N MET A 31 10.89 -0.72 1.95
CA MET A 31 10.66 -0.85 3.39
C MET A 31 11.93 -1.29 4.12
N GLU A 32 12.72 -2.21 3.55
CA GLU A 32 14.01 -2.63 4.12
C GLU A 32 14.99 -1.46 4.20
N GLU A 33 15.11 -0.66 3.16
CA GLU A 33 15.94 0.55 3.15
C GLU A 33 15.51 1.55 4.23
N LEU A 34 14.20 1.78 4.40
CA LEU A 34 13.68 2.65 5.45
C LEU A 34 13.93 2.07 6.85
N MET A 35 13.76 0.76 7.05
CA MET A 35 14.08 0.11 8.33
C MET A 35 15.58 0.22 8.66
N ASN A 36 16.45 0.03 7.67
CA ASN A 36 17.90 0.18 7.82
C ASN A 36 18.32 1.62 8.18
N GLN A 37 17.50 2.63 7.83
CA GLN A 37 17.71 4.05 8.14
C GLN A 37 17.03 4.50 9.45
N ASP A 38 16.52 3.56 10.25
CA ASP A 38 15.66 3.79 11.42
C ASP A 38 14.45 4.69 11.11
N ASP A 39 13.96 4.64 9.87
CA ASP A 39 12.83 5.40 9.37
C ASP A 39 11.53 4.59 9.33
N ALA A 40 11.61 3.26 9.45
CA ALA A 40 10.46 2.37 9.50
C ALA A 40 10.65 1.25 10.54
N VAL A 41 9.55 0.72 11.09
CA VAL A 41 9.50 -0.48 11.92
C VAL A 41 8.28 -1.30 11.54
N PHE A 42 8.46 -2.60 11.31
CA PHE A 42 7.35 -3.53 11.13
C PHE A 42 6.56 -3.71 12.44
N VAL A 43 5.25 -3.51 12.40
CA VAL A 43 4.37 -3.60 13.58
C VAL A 43 3.66 -4.94 13.64
N GLY A 44 3.11 -5.43 12.52
CA GLY A 44 2.35 -6.68 12.50
C GLY A 44 1.55 -6.89 11.22
N VAL A 45 0.87 -8.04 11.14
CA VAL A 45 -0.05 -8.39 10.06
C VAL A 45 -1.47 -8.03 10.49
N TYR A 46 -2.22 -7.35 9.63
CA TYR A 46 -3.55 -6.84 9.94
C TYR A 46 -4.53 -7.11 8.80
N LEU A 47 -5.82 -7.00 9.10
CA LEU A 47 -6.91 -6.98 8.13
C LEU A 47 -7.57 -5.60 8.15
N THR A 48 -8.02 -5.10 7.00
CA THR A 48 -8.96 -3.96 7.02
C THR A 48 -10.18 -4.31 7.88
N GLU A 49 -10.71 -3.33 8.62
CA GLU A 49 -11.95 -3.51 9.38
C GLU A 49 -13.12 -3.74 8.41
N ASP A 50 -13.28 -2.79 7.48
CA ASP A 50 -14.28 -2.84 6.42
C ASP A 50 -13.83 -3.67 5.21
N HIS A 51 -14.81 -3.96 4.36
CA HIS A 51 -14.59 -4.61 3.08
C HIS A 51 -14.23 -3.57 2.02
N TYR A 52 -13.18 -3.85 1.25
CA TYR A 52 -12.78 -3.03 0.11
C TYR A 52 -12.42 -3.90 -1.10
N PRO A 53 -12.62 -3.39 -2.33
CA PRO A 53 -12.06 -4.01 -3.52
C PRO A 53 -10.53 -3.87 -3.56
N LEU A 54 -9.82 -4.99 -3.59
CA LEU A 54 -8.41 -5.05 -3.97
C LEU A 54 -8.31 -5.74 -5.33
N VAL A 55 -7.73 -5.06 -6.33
CA VAL A 55 -7.61 -5.62 -7.69
C VAL A 55 -6.25 -5.36 -8.30
N CYS A 56 -5.79 -6.26 -9.17
CA CYS A 56 -4.58 -6.04 -9.96
C CYS A 56 -4.92 -5.33 -11.28
N GLY A 57 -4.43 -4.11 -11.45
CA GLY A 57 -4.51 -3.36 -12.68
C GLY A 57 -3.46 -3.78 -13.71
N PRO A 58 -3.17 -2.93 -14.70
CA PRO A 58 -2.09 -3.15 -15.66
C PRO A 58 -0.78 -3.45 -14.95
N HIS A 59 0.07 -4.25 -15.58
CA HIS A 59 1.40 -4.59 -15.04
C HIS A 59 1.37 -5.26 -13.66
N GLY A 60 0.27 -5.96 -13.31
CA GLY A 60 0.12 -6.64 -12.03
C GLY A 60 0.10 -5.71 -10.81
N ILE A 61 -0.16 -4.41 -11.01
CA ILE A 61 -0.12 -3.42 -9.93
C ILE A 61 -1.37 -3.57 -9.04
N PRO A 62 -1.23 -3.75 -7.71
CA PRO A 62 -2.37 -3.85 -6.81
C PRO A 62 -2.97 -2.49 -6.48
N TYR A 63 -4.28 -2.35 -6.59
CA TYR A 63 -5.03 -1.16 -6.21
C TYR A 63 -6.10 -1.51 -5.18
N LEU A 64 -6.00 -0.91 -3.98
CA LEU A 64 -7.08 -0.89 -3.00
C LEU A 64 -8.03 0.27 -3.33
N ILE A 65 -9.28 -0.03 -3.65
CA ILE A 65 -10.26 0.96 -4.10
C ILE A 65 -11.13 1.40 -2.93
N ASN A 66 -11.31 2.71 -2.76
CA ASN A 66 -12.13 3.26 -1.68
C ASN A 66 -13.64 3.16 -1.99
N LEU A 67 -14.14 1.93 -1.97
CA LEU A 67 -15.56 1.58 -2.08
C LEU A 67 -15.94 0.68 -0.88
N PRO A 68 -16.20 1.28 0.29
CA PRO A 68 -16.47 0.52 1.51
C PRO A 68 -17.70 -0.38 1.37
N GLY A 69 -17.62 -1.58 1.94
CA GLY A 69 -18.68 -2.58 1.90
C GLY A 69 -18.64 -3.49 0.67
N LEU A 70 -17.75 -3.23 -0.30
CA LEU A 70 -17.54 -4.10 -1.46
C LEU A 70 -16.26 -4.93 -1.32
N GLY A 71 -16.16 -6.03 -2.07
CA GLY A 71 -14.96 -6.87 -2.06
C GLY A 71 -14.77 -7.62 -0.74
N HIS A 72 -13.61 -7.46 -0.10
CA HIS A 72 -13.20 -8.27 1.04
C HIS A 72 -12.51 -7.44 2.12
N ARG A 73 -12.44 -7.99 3.33
CA ARG A 73 -11.46 -7.54 4.31
C ARG A 73 -10.06 -7.92 3.81
N VAL A 74 -9.24 -6.92 3.52
CA VAL A 74 -7.96 -7.10 2.84
C VAL A 74 -6.86 -7.32 3.87
N LYS A 75 -6.04 -8.35 3.66
CA LYS A 75 -4.87 -8.65 4.51
C LYS A 75 -3.64 -7.87 4.06
N GLY A 76 -2.97 -7.27 5.03
CA GLY A 76 -1.76 -6.49 4.81
C GLY A 76 -0.87 -6.43 6.05
N GLU A 77 0.09 -5.52 6.01
CA GLU A 77 1.11 -5.32 7.03
C GLU A 77 1.12 -3.86 7.48
N ILE A 78 1.28 -3.63 8.78
CA ILE A 78 1.45 -2.28 9.34
C ILE A 78 2.92 -1.99 9.57
N TYR A 79 3.35 -0.81 9.13
CA TYR A 79 4.65 -0.23 9.38
C TYR A 79 4.50 1.11 10.10
N ALA A 80 5.21 1.29 11.21
CA ALA A 80 5.37 2.60 11.82
C ALA A 80 6.52 3.32 11.12
N VAL A 81 6.29 4.50 10.57
CA VAL A 81 7.26 5.22 9.75
C VAL A 81 7.41 6.69 10.16
N SER A 82 8.59 7.25 9.94
CA SER A 82 8.89 8.66 10.16
C SER A 82 8.24 9.57 9.10
N GLU A 83 8.14 10.86 9.39
CA GLU A 83 7.68 11.86 8.41
C GLU A 83 8.49 11.80 7.10
N GLY A 84 9.81 11.65 7.20
CA GLY A 84 10.70 11.55 6.03
C GLY A 84 10.48 10.27 5.22
N ALA A 85 10.15 9.16 5.87
CA ALA A 85 9.76 7.93 5.19
C ALA A 85 8.44 8.09 4.44
N VAL A 86 7.43 8.72 5.05
CA VAL A 86 6.14 8.95 4.39
C VAL A 86 6.31 9.75 3.12
N ALA A 87 7.11 10.81 3.12
CA ALA A 87 7.37 11.60 1.92
C ALA A 87 7.98 10.76 0.78
N LYS A 88 8.92 9.86 1.10
CA LYS A 88 9.51 8.92 0.11
C LYS A 88 8.48 7.92 -0.41
N LEU A 89 7.61 7.41 0.46
CA LEU A 89 6.52 6.51 0.06
C LEU A 89 5.48 7.22 -0.80
N ASP A 90 5.13 8.48 -0.50
CA ASP A 90 4.19 9.29 -1.30
C ASP A 90 4.73 9.56 -2.71
N GLU A 91 6.02 9.85 -2.83
CA GLU A 91 6.70 9.96 -4.12
C GLU A 91 6.71 8.63 -4.86
N PHE A 92 7.09 7.54 -4.17
CA PHE A 92 7.13 6.21 -4.75
C PHE A 92 5.76 5.75 -5.24
N GLU A 93 4.68 6.00 -4.50
CA GLU A 93 3.32 5.63 -4.90
C GLU A 93 2.72 6.62 -5.91
N GLY A 94 3.38 7.76 -6.17
CA GLY A 94 2.95 8.73 -7.16
C GLY A 94 1.67 9.47 -6.75
N VAL A 95 1.60 9.88 -5.47
CA VAL A 95 0.46 10.62 -4.91
C VAL A 95 0.25 11.94 -5.67
N SER A 96 1.32 12.69 -5.91
CA SER A 96 1.28 13.96 -6.68
C SER A 96 0.88 13.77 -8.14
N SER A 97 1.14 12.59 -8.71
CA SER A 97 0.80 12.22 -10.09
C SER A 97 -0.61 11.64 -10.23
N GLY A 98 -1.35 11.48 -9.12
CA GLY A 98 -2.69 10.92 -9.12
C GLY A 98 -2.75 9.41 -9.39
N CYS A 99 -1.66 8.67 -9.11
CA CYS A 99 -1.66 7.21 -9.16
C CYS A 99 -2.38 6.62 -7.95
N TYR A 100 -2.07 7.13 -6.76
CA TYR A 100 -2.71 6.75 -5.51
C TYR A 100 -3.04 8.00 -4.69
N GLU A 101 -3.86 7.84 -3.67
CA GLU A 101 -4.15 8.85 -2.67
C GLU A 101 -3.88 8.23 -1.30
N ARG A 102 -3.11 8.92 -0.44
CA ARG A 102 -2.92 8.46 0.93
C ARG A 102 -4.09 8.95 1.78
N LEU A 103 -4.90 8.02 2.29
CA LEU A 103 -6.09 8.32 3.10
C LEU A 103 -6.15 7.36 4.30
N PRO A 104 -6.77 7.79 5.42
CA PRO A 104 -6.89 6.95 6.61
C PRO A 104 -7.79 5.74 6.38
N LEU A 105 -7.53 4.68 7.14
CA LEU A 105 -8.39 3.51 7.28
C LEU A 105 -8.22 2.88 8.66
N THR A 106 -9.24 2.15 9.07
CA THR A 106 -9.12 1.30 10.25
C THR A 106 -8.75 -0.12 9.87
N VAL A 107 -7.76 -0.67 10.55
CA VAL A 107 -7.38 -2.08 10.48
C VAL A 107 -7.53 -2.75 11.83
N VAL A 108 -7.66 -4.08 11.84
CA VAL A 108 -7.73 -4.87 13.05
C VAL A 108 -6.72 -6.02 12.99
N ALA A 109 -6.09 -6.30 14.12
CA ALA A 109 -5.22 -7.46 14.27
C ALA A 109 -6.05 -8.75 14.15
N PRO A 110 -5.43 -9.87 13.75
CA PRO A 110 -6.05 -11.19 13.88
C PRO A 110 -6.59 -11.41 15.30
N VAL A 111 -7.70 -12.16 15.42
CA VAL A 111 -8.31 -12.45 16.74
C VAL A 111 -7.32 -13.14 17.67
N GLU A 112 -6.45 -13.99 17.12
CA GLU A 112 -5.39 -14.69 17.83
C GLU A 112 -4.34 -13.74 18.43
N GLU A 113 -4.21 -12.51 17.90
CA GLU A 113 -3.30 -11.45 18.36
C GLU A 113 -4.04 -10.40 19.22
N GLY A 114 -5.23 -10.73 19.72
CA GLY A 114 -6.00 -9.88 20.63
C GLY A 114 -6.99 -8.93 19.96
N GLY A 115 -7.12 -8.97 18.62
CA GLY A 115 -8.17 -8.24 17.89
C GLY A 115 -8.11 -6.71 17.98
N GLY A 116 -6.93 -6.15 18.28
CA GLY A 116 -6.74 -4.71 18.46
C GLY A 116 -7.07 -3.92 17.19
N ARG A 117 -7.85 -2.84 17.34
CA ARG A 117 -8.22 -1.88 16.29
C ARG A 117 -7.18 -0.76 16.23
N VAL A 118 -6.72 -0.43 15.03
CA VAL A 118 -5.67 0.57 14.79
C VAL A 118 -6.10 1.48 13.65
N GLU A 119 -6.01 2.80 13.86
CA GLU A 119 -6.12 3.78 12.77
C GLU A 119 -4.77 3.87 12.06
N ALA A 120 -4.80 3.72 10.74
CA ALA A 120 -3.63 3.73 9.87
C ALA A 120 -3.93 4.54 8.61
N GLU A 121 -2.97 4.61 7.70
CA GLU A 121 -3.11 5.21 6.38
C GLU A 121 -2.74 4.17 5.32
N ALA A 122 -3.44 4.19 4.18
CA ALA A 122 -3.12 3.33 3.05
C ALA A 122 -3.04 4.18 1.77
N TYR A 123 -2.32 3.66 0.78
CA TYR A 123 -2.32 4.21 -0.58
C TYR A 123 -3.51 3.64 -1.34
N TRP A 124 -4.55 4.43 -1.53
CA TRP A 124 -5.76 4.02 -2.25
C TRP A 124 -5.61 4.28 -3.74
N GLY A 125 -6.08 3.38 -4.59
CA GLY A 125 -6.16 3.65 -6.02
C GLY A 125 -6.96 4.93 -6.25
N HIS A 126 -6.41 5.86 -7.03
CA HIS A 126 -6.95 7.22 -7.11
C HIS A 126 -8.42 7.23 -7.53
N ARG A 127 -9.22 8.08 -6.89
CA ARG A 127 -10.68 8.17 -7.06
C ARG A 127 -11.14 8.37 -8.50
N ARG A 128 -10.28 8.94 -9.34
CA ARG A 128 -10.54 9.20 -10.77
C ARG A 128 -10.75 7.94 -11.60
N PHE A 129 -10.17 6.81 -11.20
CA PHE A 129 -10.23 5.57 -11.99
C PHE A 129 -10.62 4.35 -11.17
N GLY A 130 -10.56 4.41 -9.83
CA GLY A 130 -10.70 3.24 -8.98
C GLY A 130 -12.00 2.46 -9.20
N GLU A 131 -13.14 3.15 -9.30
CA GLU A 131 -14.43 2.49 -9.56
C GLU A 131 -14.49 1.86 -10.96
N VAL A 132 -13.95 2.52 -11.98
CA VAL A 132 -13.92 1.97 -13.34
C VAL A 132 -13.04 0.73 -13.41
N LEU A 133 -11.89 0.75 -12.73
CA LEU A 133 -11.03 -0.43 -12.60
C LEU A 133 -11.77 -1.60 -11.96
N TRP A 134 -12.49 -1.34 -10.86
CA TRP A 134 -13.27 -2.35 -10.16
C TRP A 134 -14.29 -3.04 -11.07
N LYS A 135 -15.08 -2.23 -11.80
CA LYS A 135 -16.07 -2.73 -12.78
C LYS A 135 -15.40 -3.50 -13.92
N THR A 136 -14.27 -3.02 -14.42
CA THR A 136 -13.52 -3.67 -15.50
C THR A 136 -12.96 -5.04 -15.09
N LYS A 137 -12.72 -5.23 -13.79
CA LYS A 137 -12.31 -6.51 -13.20
C LYS A 137 -13.49 -7.41 -12.83
N GLY A 138 -14.70 -7.07 -13.30
CA GLY A 138 -15.91 -7.87 -13.11
C GLY A 138 -16.41 -7.87 -11.66
N GLU A 139 -16.02 -6.87 -10.87
CA GLU A 139 -16.41 -6.75 -9.46
C GLU A 139 -15.98 -7.97 -8.61
N VAL A 140 -14.83 -8.55 -8.96
CA VAL A 140 -14.17 -9.61 -8.20
C VAL A 140 -12.83 -9.12 -7.67
N GLY A 141 -12.68 -9.15 -6.35
CA GLY A 141 -11.53 -8.62 -5.63
C GLY A 141 -10.72 -9.72 -4.94
N LEU A 142 -9.52 -9.37 -4.52
CA LEU A 142 -8.60 -10.23 -3.78
C LEU A 142 -8.78 -10.02 -2.27
N LYS A 143 -8.62 -11.10 -1.50
CA LYS A 143 -8.50 -11.01 -0.03
C LYS A 143 -7.09 -10.60 0.41
N GLU A 144 -6.11 -10.94 -0.41
CA GLU A 144 -4.70 -10.67 -0.16
C GLU A 144 -3.98 -10.62 -1.51
N TYR A 145 -3.08 -9.65 -1.70
CA TYR A 145 -2.12 -9.71 -2.80
C TYR A 145 -1.07 -10.80 -2.50
N GLY A 146 -1.02 -11.84 -3.33
CA GLY A 146 -0.20 -13.03 -3.12
C GLY A 146 0.83 -13.28 -4.22
N GLU A 147 1.58 -14.37 -4.08
CA GLU A 147 2.64 -14.75 -5.03
C GLU A 147 2.13 -14.91 -6.47
N LYS A 148 0.89 -15.37 -6.64
CA LYS A 148 0.27 -15.53 -7.95
C LYS A 148 0.21 -14.20 -8.69
N GLU A 149 -0.31 -13.17 -8.02
CA GLU A 149 -0.43 -11.83 -8.58
C GLU A 149 0.95 -11.18 -8.75
N ALA A 150 1.88 -11.43 -7.83
CA ALA A 150 3.24 -10.90 -7.89
C ALA A 150 4.04 -11.38 -9.12
N LYS A 151 3.72 -12.54 -9.70
CA LYS A 151 4.35 -13.02 -10.95
C LYS A 151 4.00 -12.16 -12.16
N GLU A 152 2.87 -11.46 -12.14
CA GLU A 152 2.43 -10.57 -13.21
C GLU A 152 2.95 -9.13 -13.02
N TYR A 153 3.62 -8.86 -11.90
CA TYR A 153 4.08 -7.51 -11.58
C TYR A 153 5.26 -7.08 -12.46
N VAL A 154 5.12 -5.91 -13.08
CA VAL A 154 6.21 -5.25 -13.82
C VAL A 154 6.66 -3.99 -13.07
N ARG A 155 7.94 -3.98 -12.68
CA ARG A 155 8.59 -2.81 -12.05
C ARG A 155 8.49 -1.57 -12.93
N LYS A 156 8.39 -0.40 -12.28
CA LYS A 156 8.24 0.90 -12.96
C LYS A 156 9.28 1.13 -14.06
N GLU A 157 10.54 0.78 -13.78
CA GLU A 157 11.68 0.94 -14.70
C GLU A 157 11.57 0.08 -15.98
N ASN A 158 10.81 -1.02 -15.91
CA ASN A 158 10.68 -2.00 -17.00
C ASN A 158 9.39 -1.84 -17.82
N ARG A 159 8.56 -0.83 -17.52
CA ARG A 159 7.31 -0.57 -18.25
C ARG A 159 7.65 0.17 -19.55
N LEU A 160 7.54 -0.53 -20.68
CA LEU A 160 7.85 0.02 -22.01
C LEU A 160 6.84 1.11 -22.41
N GLY A 161 7.34 2.31 -22.66
CA GLY A 161 6.68 3.32 -23.49
C GLY A 161 5.46 4.01 -22.87
N GLY A 162 5.65 4.82 -21.83
CA GLY A 162 4.86 6.03 -21.50
C GLY A 162 3.35 5.90 -21.22
N ARG A 163 2.69 4.81 -21.61
CA ARG A 163 1.29 4.47 -21.36
C ARG A 163 1.21 3.81 -19.98
N ASN A 164 1.57 4.62 -18.99
CA ASN A 164 1.96 4.17 -17.66
C ASN A 164 0.85 4.31 -16.63
N SER A 165 -0.36 4.60 -17.06
CA SER A 165 -1.42 4.88 -16.12
C SER A 165 -2.68 4.19 -16.56
N ILE A 166 -3.33 3.58 -15.60
CA ILE A 166 -4.74 3.29 -15.65
C ILE A 166 -5.61 4.49 -16.11
N LEU A 167 -5.08 5.73 -16.07
CA LEU A 167 -5.67 6.92 -16.68
C LEU A 167 -5.75 6.84 -18.22
N ASP A 168 -4.95 5.98 -18.86
CA ASP A 168 -5.02 5.71 -20.31
C ASP A 168 -6.05 4.61 -20.66
N LEU A 169 -6.54 3.89 -19.64
CA LEU A 169 -7.44 2.73 -19.79
C LEU A 169 -8.87 3.00 -19.28
N VAL A 170 -9.07 4.16 -18.66
CA VAL A 170 -10.38 4.65 -18.24
C VAL A 170 -10.72 5.83 -19.14
N PRO A 171 -11.79 5.75 -19.96
CA PRO A 171 -12.19 6.81 -20.87
C PRO A 171 -12.54 8.13 -20.16
#